data_AF-A0A3N4I901-F1
#
_entry.id   AF-A0A3N4I901-F1
#
_cell.length_a   1.000
_cell.length_b   1.000
_cell.length_c   1.000
_cell.angle_alpha   90.00
_cell.angle_beta   90.00
_cell.angle_gamma   90.00
#
_symmetry.space_group_name_H-M   'P 1'
#
loop_
_entity.id
_entity.type
_entity.pdbx_description
1 polymer ?
#
loop_
_entity_poly.entity_id
_entity_poly.type
_entity_poly.pdbx_seq_one_letter_code
_entity_poly.pdbx_strand_id
1 'polypeptide(L)'
;MSASEVCTFEGDNDLYGIGVRIGFYAQLLATQISFTFTSDSTSADSANIWFQLALSITLTYNAATSTSIHPIESHIVSLLLSSLLFTGFSKLFIDLAKSWSEAARGKPIRAFVSGTMLSILVKLGLMLWVHVYAAWFWWSGMDEMFGNVVPDGTECGRVSKIAFFFAKVEIDGWFRTFNKVINTWFLAGWVLGIGTMLAARYVKIENTPFGQLKLFVREGGKRRGVLGQLDAVLGDGVGKLSPEFESYVRAAVQYTPDPRYEQWGTFDAGKMTHEKRVQVLRWEARERVFCYVFGAAIGFVAILFIVLAVECMIAWNGIEGVNDITGTGQVVALILGVGNLASSLKQVYLDVRRISADPDDCISKHIRDVLGLSAVDDLIALTAPVESSKMDLKAHD
;
A
#
# COMPACT_ATOMS: atom_id res chain seq x y z
N MET A 1 -46.62 -17.16 -13.70
CA MET A 1 -45.21 -16.91 -13.34
C MET A 1 -45.21 -16.67 -11.85
N SER A 2 -44.86 -17.69 -11.06
CA SER A 2 -44.64 -17.51 -9.62
C SER A 2 -43.49 -16.51 -9.46
N ALA A 3 -43.66 -15.52 -8.59
CA ALA A 3 -42.56 -14.65 -8.19
C ALA A 3 -41.40 -15.55 -7.75
N SER A 4 -40.24 -15.43 -8.40
CA SER A 4 -39.01 -15.99 -7.86
C SER A 4 -38.84 -15.37 -6.48
N GLU A 5 -39.02 -16.15 -5.43
CA GLU A 5 -38.78 -15.73 -4.07
C GLU A 5 -37.32 -15.26 -4.03
N VAL A 6 -37.12 -13.94 -3.94
CA VAL A 6 -35.77 -13.38 -3.88
C VAL A 6 -35.22 -13.83 -2.54
N CYS A 7 -34.30 -14.78 -2.58
CA CYS A 7 -33.65 -15.26 -1.37
C CYS A 7 -32.79 -14.16 -0.79
N THR A 8 -33.20 -13.64 0.35
CA THR A 8 -32.49 -12.66 1.15
C THR A 8 -31.98 -13.30 2.43
N PHE A 9 -30.96 -12.70 3.03
CA PHE A 9 -30.49 -13.10 4.35
C PHE A 9 -30.06 -11.86 5.14
N GLU A 10 -30.17 -11.95 6.46
CA GLU A 10 -29.77 -10.88 7.37
C GLU A 10 -28.25 -10.85 7.48
N GLY A 11 -27.65 -9.72 7.10
CA GLY A 11 -26.20 -9.53 7.16
C GLY A 11 -25.72 -9.00 8.51
N ASP A 12 -24.45 -9.26 8.83
CA ASP A 12 -23.81 -8.71 10.03
C ASP A 12 -23.51 -7.20 9.86
N ASN A 13 -24.39 -6.42 10.47
CA ASN A 13 -24.38 -4.97 10.43
C ASN A 13 -23.15 -4.36 11.12
N ASP A 14 -22.50 -5.06 12.06
CA ASP A 14 -21.29 -4.58 12.73
C ASP A 14 -20.02 -4.84 11.91
N LEU A 15 -20.05 -5.81 10.98
CA LEU A 15 -18.92 -6.11 10.10
C LEU A 15 -18.85 -5.21 8.86
N TYR A 16 -19.99 -4.95 8.22
CA TYR A 16 -20.04 -4.18 6.97
C TYR A 16 -21.38 -3.44 6.78
N GLY A 17 -22.06 -3.10 7.87
CA GLY A 17 -23.22 -2.21 7.83
C GLY A 17 -22.89 -0.85 7.21
N ILE A 18 -23.91 -0.06 6.88
CA ILE A 18 -23.77 1.18 6.11
C ILE A 18 -22.84 2.19 6.81
N GLY A 19 -22.87 2.28 8.15
CA GLY A 19 -21.96 3.16 8.89
C GLY A 19 -20.50 2.69 8.81
N VAL A 20 -20.27 1.37 8.86
CA VAL A 20 -18.93 0.79 8.65
C VAL A 20 -18.45 1.06 7.23
N ARG A 21 -19.27 0.77 6.21
CA ARG A 21 -18.92 0.99 4.80
C ARG A 21 -18.60 2.44 4.49
N ILE A 22 -19.48 3.38 4.82
CA ILE A 22 -19.25 4.81 4.58
C ILE A 22 -18.03 5.30 5.35
N GLY A 23 -17.88 4.89 6.62
CA GLY A 23 -16.69 5.19 7.42
C GLY A 23 -15.41 4.68 6.75
N PHE A 24 -15.45 3.45 6.23
CA PHE A 24 -14.34 2.84 5.51
C PHE A 24 -13.99 3.58 4.22
N TYR A 25 -14.99 3.91 3.40
CA TYR A 25 -14.79 4.65 2.14
C TYR A 25 -14.23 6.04 2.40
N ALA A 26 -14.73 6.74 3.43
CA ALA A 26 -14.19 8.01 3.87
C ALA A 26 -12.74 7.86 4.36
N GLN A 27 -12.41 6.79 5.09
CA GLN A 27 -11.05 6.50 5.57
C GLN A 27 -10.08 6.21 4.42
N LEU A 28 -10.50 5.44 3.42
CA LEU A 28 -9.72 5.16 2.20
C LEU A 28 -9.41 6.47 1.47
N LEU A 29 -10.44 7.31 1.29
CA LEU A 29 -10.30 8.60 0.62
C LEU A 29 -9.40 9.55 1.41
N ALA A 30 -9.57 9.62 2.74
CA ALA A 30 -8.73 10.41 3.63
C ALA A 30 -7.25 10.02 3.53
N THR A 31 -6.99 8.72 3.52
CA THR A 31 -5.65 8.14 3.39
C THR A 31 -5.04 8.48 2.03
N GLN A 32 -5.80 8.29 0.95
CA GLN A 32 -5.34 8.58 -0.40
C GLN A 32 -5.06 10.08 -0.61
N ILE A 33 -5.93 10.95 -0.12
CA ILE A 33 -5.75 12.41 -0.14
C ILE A 33 -4.50 12.78 0.65
N SER A 34 -4.34 12.25 1.87
CA SER A 34 -3.18 12.55 2.70
C SER A 34 -1.87 12.12 2.04
N PHE A 35 -1.83 10.94 1.42
CA PHE A 35 -0.61 10.47 0.76
C PHE A 35 -0.31 11.20 -0.55
N THR A 36 -1.32 11.77 -1.19
CA THR A 36 -1.14 12.48 -2.47
C THR A 36 -0.83 13.96 -2.25
N PHE A 37 -1.47 14.60 -1.28
CA PHE A 37 -1.54 16.06 -1.20
C PHE A 37 -1.00 16.66 0.09
N THR A 38 -0.81 15.88 1.16
CA THR A 38 -0.33 16.42 2.44
C THR A 38 1.10 16.00 2.74
N SER A 39 1.83 16.91 3.39
CA SER A 39 3.18 16.62 3.90
C SER A 39 3.14 15.74 5.16
N ASP A 40 2.08 15.89 5.96
CA ASP A 40 1.79 15.07 7.14
C ASP A 40 0.57 14.20 6.92
N SER A 41 0.78 12.88 6.92
CA SER A 41 -0.26 11.86 6.77
C SER A 41 -0.38 10.97 8.00
N THR A 42 0.30 11.32 9.10
CA THR A 42 0.48 10.44 10.26
C THR A 42 -0.84 10.15 10.96
N SER A 43 -1.72 11.15 11.05
CA SER A 43 -3.03 11.01 11.69
C SER A 43 -3.96 10.06 10.92
N ALA A 44 -4.10 10.24 9.61
CA ALA A 44 -4.92 9.37 8.76
C ALA A 44 -4.39 7.93 8.76
N ASP A 45 -3.06 7.79 8.71
CA ASP A 45 -2.38 6.50 8.73
C ASP A 45 -2.54 5.74 10.06
N SER A 46 -2.42 6.45 11.19
CA SER A 46 -2.61 5.82 12.50
C SER A 46 -4.04 5.35 12.72
N ALA A 47 -5.04 6.16 12.35
CA ALA A 47 -6.43 5.76 12.49
C ALA A 47 -6.79 4.58 11.58
N ASN A 48 -6.21 4.54 10.38
CA ASN A 48 -6.34 3.43 9.45
C ASN A 48 -5.85 2.10 10.06
N ILE A 49 -4.66 2.09 10.69
CA ILE A 49 -4.10 0.90 11.36
C ILE A 49 -5.04 0.35 12.43
N TRP A 50 -5.54 1.21 13.32
CA TRP A 50 -6.43 0.78 14.40
C TRP A 50 -7.75 0.24 13.88
N PHE A 51 -8.29 0.88 12.86
CA PHE A 51 -9.51 0.45 12.21
C PHE A 51 -9.34 -0.95 11.58
N GLN A 52 -8.26 -1.15 10.82
CA GLN A 52 -7.94 -2.46 10.24
C GLN A 52 -7.74 -3.54 11.28
N LEU A 53 -7.01 -3.22 12.36
CA LEU A 53 -6.74 -4.17 13.44
C LEU A 53 -8.04 -4.66 14.07
N ALA A 54 -8.94 -3.73 14.40
CA ALA A 54 -10.25 -4.06 14.98
C ALA A 54 -11.05 -4.97 14.04
N LEU A 55 -11.19 -4.59 12.77
CA LEU A 55 -11.96 -5.36 11.79
C LEU A 55 -11.33 -6.73 11.47
N SER A 56 -9.99 -6.82 11.45
CA SER A 56 -9.27 -8.09 11.24
C SER A 56 -9.49 -9.06 12.40
N ILE A 57 -9.48 -8.55 13.64
CA ILE A 57 -9.79 -9.33 14.83
C ILE A 57 -11.23 -9.84 14.77
N THR A 58 -12.20 -8.96 14.52
CA THR A 58 -13.62 -9.34 14.45
C THR A 58 -13.88 -10.38 13.36
N LEU A 59 -13.35 -10.17 12.15
CA LEU A 59 -13.49 -11.11 11.04
C LEU A 59 -12.89 -12.48 11.38
N THR A 60 -11.68 -12.50 11.95
CA THR A 60 -11.01 -13.76 12.31
C THR A 60 -11.76 -14.48 13.43
N TYR A 61 -12.26 -13.74 14.41
CA TYR A 61 -13.05 -14.29 15.51
C TYR A 61 -14.36 -14.90 15.01
N ASN A 62 -15.15 -14.16 14.22
CA ASN A 62 -16.42 -14.63 13.67
C ASN A 62 -16.22 -15.83 12.73
N ALA A 63 -15.14 -15.84 11.96
CA ALA A 63 -14.79 -16.95 11.09
C ALA A 63 -14.32 -18.18 11.88
N ALA A 64 -13.60 -18.01 12.98
CA ALA A 64 -13.11 -19.12 13.80
C ALA A 64 -14.20 -19.76 14.67
N THR A 65 -15.23 -19.00 15.05
CA THR A 65 -16.38 -19.52 15.80
C THR A 65 -17.45 -20.14 14.90
N SER A 66 -17.42 -19.88 13.59
CA SER A 66 -18.29 -20.48 12.57
C SER A 66 -19.79 -20.45 12.88
N THR A 67 -20.26 -19.48 13.67
CA THR A 67 -21.64 -19.51 14.18
C THR A 67 -22.67 -18.76 13.32
N SER A 68 -22.27 -17.97 12.32
CA SER A 68 -23.23 -17.13 11.57
C SER A 68 -22.74 -16.41 10.31
N ILE A 69 -21.42 -16.38 10.01
CA ILE A 69 -20.91 -15.57 8.90
C ILE A 69 -21.02 -16.30 7.55
N HIS A 70 -21.70 -15.70 6.57
CA HIS A 70 -21.75 -16.24 5.22
C HIS A 70 -20.42 -16.01 4.49
N PRO A 71 -20.04 -16.90 3.55
CA PRO A 71 -18.82 -16.74 2.77
C PRO A 71 -18.70 -15.41 2.05
N ILE A 72 -19.81 -14.90 1.51
CA ILE A 72 -19.82 -13.60 0.81
C ILE A 72 -19.57 -12.43 1.76
N GLU A 73 -20.05 -12.50 3.00
CA GLU A 73 -19.80 -11.48 4.04
C GLU A 73 -18.32 -11.46 4.40
N SER A 74 -17.74 -12.64 4.65
CA SER A 74 -16.31 -12.77 4.90
C SER A 74 -15.48 -12.21 3.73
N HIS A 75 -15.91 -12.45 2.49
CA HIS A 75 -15.25 -11.90 1.31
C HIS A 75 -15.36 -10.38 1.22
N ILE A 76 -16.54 -9.79 1.49
CA ILE A 76 -16.74 -8.33 1.53
C ILE A 76 -15.79 -7.69 2.54
N VAL A 77 -15.74 -8.22 3.77
CA VAL A 77 -14.87 -7.69 4.82
C VAL A 77 -13.40 -7.87 4.47
N SER A 78 -13.02 -9.01 3.88
CA SER A 78 -11.65 -9.26 3.39
C SER A 78 -11.23 -8.27 2.29
N LEU A 79 -12.16 -7.91 1.40
CA LEU A 79 -11.94 -6.93 0.33
C LEU A 79 -11.75 -5.52 0.91
N LEU A 80 -12.58 -5.14 1.88
CA LEU A 80 -12.39 -3.90 2.64
C LEU A 80 -11.01 -3.90 3.30
N LEU A 81 -10.64 -4.91 4.08
CA LEU A 81 -9.33 -4.99 4.73
C LEU A 81 -8.16 -4.90 3.73
N SER A 82 -8.28 -5.54 2.57
CA SER A 82 -7.26 -5.52 1.52
C SER A 82 -7.16 -4.16 0.81
N SER A 83 -8.24 -3.38 0.74
CA SER A 83 -8.26 -2.10 0.04
C SER A 83 -7.33 -1.03 0.63
N LEU A 84 -7.18 -1.01 1.95
CA LEU A 84 -6.31 -0.05 2.62
C LEU A 84 -4.82 -0.33 2.36
N LEU A 85 -4.51 -1.58 1.99
CA LEU A 85 -3.17 -1.97 1.56
C LEU A 85 -2.81 -1.32 0.22
N PHE A 86 -3.76 -1.25 -0.73
CA PHE A 86 -3.55 -0.62 -2.03
C PHE A 86 -3.36 0.90 -1.90
N THR A 87 -4.16 1.57 -1.07
CA THR A 87 -4.05 3.03 -0.89
C THR A 87 -2.73 3.46 -0.22
N GLY A 88 -2.08 2.57 0.56
CA GLY A 88 -0.81 2.88 1.24
C GLY A 88 0.45 2.26 0.64
N PHE A 89 0.30 1.47 -0.42
CA PHE A 89 1.41 0.72 -1.03
C PHE A 89 2.52 1.66 -1.50
N SER A 90 2.20 2.71 -2.25
CA SER A 90 3.18 3.68 -2.76
C SER A 90 3.99 4.33 -1.64
N LYS A 91 3.34 4.75 -0.55
CA LYS A 91 4.00 5.36 0.60
C LYS A 91 4.89 4.35 1.34
N LEU A 92 4.46 3.11 1.51
CA LEU A 92 5.26 2.07 2.16
C LEU A 92 6.60 1.86 1.42
N PHE A 93 6.60 1.77 0.10
CA PHE A 93 7.83 1.62 -0.68
C PHE A 93 8.73 2.86 -0.58
N ILE A 94 8.14 4.06 -0.62
CA ILE A 94 8.88 5.31 -0.45
C ILE A 94 9.54 5.35 0.94
N ASP A 95 8.81 5.00 1.99
CA ASP A 95 9.31 5.01 3.36
C ASP A 95 10.37 3.91 3.59
N LEU A 96 10.18 2.72 2.99
CA LEU A 96 11.20 1.66 2.97
C LEU A 96 12.46 2.08 2.22
N ALA A 97 12.33 2.72 1.05
CA ALA A 97 13.46 3.20 0.27
C ALA A 97 14.24 4.31 0.99
N LYS A 98 13.52 5.26 1.61
CA LYS A 98 14.11 6.30 2.47
C LYS A 98 14.86 5.67 3.64
N SER A 99 14.20 4.75 4.35
CA SER A 99 14.76 3.99 5.46
C SER A 99 16.05 3.27 5.07
N TRP A 100 16.05 2.58 3.93
CA TRP A 100 17.22 1.88 3.41
C TRP A 100 18.38 2.84 3.05
N SER A 101 18.06 3.96 2.38
CA SER A 101 19.04 5.02 2.06
C SER A 101 19.68 5.62 3.31
N GLU A 102 18.93 5.79 4.40
CA GLU A 102 19.46 6.31 5.65
C GLU A 102 20.33 5.30 6.39
N ALA A 103 19.93 4.02 6.39
CA ALA A 103 20.74 2.93 6.94
C ALA A 103 22.08 2.80 6.20
N ALA A 104 22.07 2.90 4.86
CA ALA A 104 23.28 2.88 4.04
C ALA A 104 24.25 4.05 4.33
N ARG A 105 23.73 5.18 4.85
CA ARG A 105 24.52 6.35 5.25
C ARG A 105 25.15 6.23 6.65
N GLY A 106 25.02 5.08 7.32
CA GLY A 106 25.66 4.84 8.62
C GLY A 106 25.07 5.64 9.77
N LYS A 107 23.87 6.21 9.61
CA LYS A 107 23.14 6.83 10.73
C LYS A 107 22.83 5.75 11.78
N PRO A 108 23.01 6.05 13.08
CA PRO A 108 22.86 5.05 14.13
C PRO A 108 21.45 4.47 14.16
N ILE A 109 21.36 3.13 14.24
CA ILE A 109 20.12 2.35 14.36
C ILE A 109 19.20 2.85 15.52
N ARG A 110 19.71 3.56 16.52
CA ARG A 110 18.84 4.13 17.58
C ARG A 110 17.93 5.27 17.11
N ALA A 111 18.29 6.02 16.06
CA ALA A 111 17.35 6.95 15.40
C ALA A 111 16.36 6.20 14.48
N PHE A 112 16.71 4.96 14.12
CA PHE A 112 15.93 4.04 13.29
C PHE A 112 14.89 3.25 14.10
N VAL A 113 15.10 3.02 15.41
CA VAL A 113 14.07 2.57 16.38
C VAL A 113 13.17 3.75 16.78
N SER A 114 12.66 4.48 15.78
CA SER A 114 11.67 5.55 15.93
C SER A 114 10.26 5.01 15.66
N GLY A 115 9.23 5.81 15.96
CA GLY A 115 7.82 5.44 15.73
C GLY A 115 7.51 4.99 14.29
N THR A 116 8.30 5.41 13.30
CA THR A 116 8.14 5.02 11.89
C THR A 116 8.39 3.53 11.64
N MET A 117 9.42 2.94 12.25
CA MET A 117 9.68 1.50 12.10
C MET A 117 8.60 0.66 12.77
N LEU A 118 8.13 1.08 13.94
CA LEU A 118 7.02 0.40 14.62
C LEU A 118 5.75 0.44 13.75
N SER A 119 5.41 1.61 13.20
CA SER A 119 4.27 1.74 12.26
C SER A 119 4.41 0.83 11.05
N ILE A 120 5.61 0.79 10.42
CA ILE A 120 5.88 -0.11 9.29
C ILE A 120 5.69 -1.57 9.70
N LEU A 121 6.27 -2.02 10.82
CA LEU A 121 6.14 -3.41 11.28
C LEU A 121 4.69 -3.79 11.57
N VAL A 122 3.93 -2.91 12.23
CA VAL A 122 2.50 -3.13 12.49
C VAL A 122 1.72 -3.27 11.19
N LYS A 123 1.98 -2.40 10.21
CA LYS A 123 1.34 -2.51 8.88
C LYS A 123 1.71 -3.81 8.19
N LEU A 124 2.99 -4.15 8.09
CA LEU A 124 3.45 -5.40 7.47
C LEU A 124 2.81 -6.62 8.15
N GLY A 125 2.71 -6.60 9.48
CA GLY A 125 2.02 -7.62 10.26
C GLY A 125 0.53 -7.73 9.93
N LEU A 126 -0.18 -6.61 9.85
CA LEU A 126 -1.59 -6.56 9.43
C LEU A 126 -1.77 -7.07 8.00
N MET A 127 -0.89 -6.69 7.05
CA MET A 127 -0.98 -7.21 5.68
C MET A 127 -0.81 -8.72 5.66
N LEU A 128 0.20 -9.22 6.38
CA LEU A 128 0.47 -10.65 6.47
C LEU A 128 -0.74 -11.38 7.08
N TRP A 129 -1.34 -10.84 8.14
CA TRP A 129 -2.57 -11.38 8.72
C TRP A 129 -3.67 -11.49 7.66
N VAL A 130 -4.01 -10.40 6.97
CA VAL A 130 -5.09 -10.38 5.97
C VAL A 130 -4.83 -11.40 4.86
N HIS A 131 -3.59 -11.56 4.40
CA HIS A 131 -3.25 -12.53 3.36
C HIS A 131 -3.27 -13.98 3.86
N VAL A 132 -2.87 -14.22 5.11
CA VAL A 132 -2.99 -15.55 5.75
C VAL A 132 -4.47 -15.91 5.92
N TYR A 133 -5.29 -14.97 6.39
CA TYR A 133 -6.74 -15.15 6.47
C TYR A 133 -7.35 -15.44 5.11
N ALA A 134 -7.02 -14.63 4.09
CA ALA A 134 -7.52 -14.82 2.73
C ALA A 134 -7.11 -16.20 2.17
N ALA A 135 -5.86 -16.62 2.37
CA ALA A 135 -5.42 -17.95 1.96
C ALA A 135 -6.25 -19.04 2.65
N TRP A 136 -6.42 -18.99 3.98
CA TRP A 136 -7.31 -19.93 4.66
C TRP A 136 -8.74 -19.90 4.10
N PHE A 137 -9.34 -18.72 3.95
CA PHE A 137 -10.70 -18.53 3.44
C PHE A 137 -10.88 -19.19 2.06
N TRP A 138 -9.99 -18.91 1.11
CA TRP A 138 -10.11 -19.47 -0.24
C TRP A 138 -9.85 -20.97 -0.30
N TRP A 139 -8.92 -21.48 0.52
CA TRP A 139 -8.51 -22.88 0.50
C TRP A 139 -9.47 -23.81 1.24
N SER A 140 -9.90 -23.45 2.45
CA SER A 140 -10.75 -24.31 3.30
C SER A 140 -11.91 -23.55 3.95
N GLY A 141 -11.72 -22.31 4.38
CA GLY A 141 -12.71 -21.59 5.19
C GLY A 141 -14.07 -21.40 4.51
N MET A 142 -14.08 -21.22 3.19
CA MET A 142 -15.32 -21.14 2.42
C MET A 142 -16.15 -22.43 2.48
N ASP A 143 -15.52 -23.60 2.44
CA ASP A 143 -16.23 -24.89 2.53
C ASP A 143 -16.83 -25.09 3.92
N GLU A 144 -16.09 -24.68 4.97
CA GLU A 144 -16.57 -24.71 6.35
C GLU A 144 -17.78 -23.79 6.55
N MET A 145 -17.72 -22.56 6.03
CA MET A 145 -18.81 -21.59 6.13
C MET A 145 -20.05 -22.04 5.34
N PHE A 146 -19.89 -22.60 4.13
CA PHE A 146 -21.03 -23.17 3.41
C PHE A 146 -21.65 -24.33 4.18
N GLY A 147 -20.85 -25.26 4.70
CA GLY A 147 -21.37 -26.42 5.44
C GLY A 147 -22.09 -26.07 6.75
N ASN A 148 -21.66 -25.02 7.44
CA ASN A 148 -22.22 -24.63 8.74
C ASN A 148 -23.40 -23.67 8.65
N VAL A 149 -23.40 -22.76 7.67
CA VAL A 149 -24.36 -21.64 7.60
C VAL A 149 -25.40 -21.85 6.50
N VAL A 150 -25.06 -22.55 5.42
CA VAL A 150 -25.91 -22.70 4.23
C VAL A 150 -26.21 -24.19 3.99
N PRO A 151 -27.32 -24.74 4.53
CA PRO A 151 -27.65 -26.15 4.33
C PRO A 151 -27.86 -26.47 2.84
N ASP A 152 -27.17 -27.51 2.38
CA ASP A 152 -27.28 -28.01 1.01
C ASP A 152 -28.73 -28.35 0.63
N GLY A 153 -29.13 -28.00 -0.60
CA GLY A 153 -30.40 -28.42 -1.19
C GLY A 153 -31.57 -27.42 -1.08
N THR A 154 -31.37 -26.24 -0.49
CA THR A 154 -32.35 -25.15 -0.57
C THR A 154 -32.11 -24.29 -1.83
N GLU A 155 -33.17 -23.82 -2.50
CA GLU A 155 -33.03 -22.89 -3.63
C GLU A 155 -32.29 -21.60 -3.22
N CYS A 156 -32.40 -21.20 -1.94
CA CYS A 156 -31.69 -20.07 -1.37
C CYS A 156 -30.21 -20.32 -1.03
N GLY A 157 -29.79 -21.56 -0.84
CA GLY A 157 -28.37 -21.88 -0.61
C GLY A 157 -27.45 -21.60 -1.81
N ARG A 158 -28.05 -21.31 -2.98
CA ARG A 158 -27.35 -20.89 -4.19
C ARG A 158 -27.25 -19.36 -4.34
N VAL A 159 -27.99 -18.57 -3.56
CA VAL A 159 -28.14 -17.11 -3.75
C VAL A 159 -27.09 -16.28 -2.99
N SER A 160 -26.39 -16.85 -2.00
CA SER A 160 -25.29 -16.21 -1.27
C SER A 160 -23.90 -16.42 -1.90
N LYS A 161 -23.86 -16.69 -3.21
CA LYS A 161 -22.65 -17.10 -3.93
C LYS A 161 -22.19 -16.11 -4.97
N ILE A 162 -22.74 -14.90 -5.05
CA ILE A 162 -22.40 -13.97 -6.14
C ILE A 162 -21.30 -13.01 -5.71
N ALA A 163 -20.10 -13.16 -6.25
CA ALA A 163 -19.00 -12.22 -6.10
C ALA A 163 -18.94 -11.24 -7.28
N PHE A 164 -18.18 -10.16 -7.08
CA PHE A 164 -17.90 -9.17 -8.11
C PHE A 164 -16.58 -9.45 -8.84
N PHE A 165 -16.65 -9.57 -10.17
CA PHE A 165 -15.47 -9.55 -11.05
C PHE A 165 -15.81 -8.80 -12.35
N PHE A 166 -16.22 -7.54 -12.24
CA PHE A 166 -16.82 -6.74 -13.34
C PHE A 166 -18.12 -7.29 -13.93
N ALA A 167 -18.56 -8.44 -13.44
CA ALA A 167 -19.82 -9.10 -13.71
C ALA A 167 -20.21 -9.93 -12.48
N LYS A 168 -21.45 -10.43 -12.46
CA LYS A 168 -21.91 -11.42 -11.49
C LYS A 168 -21.19 -12.74 -11.73
N VAL A 169 -20.43 -13.21 -10.75
CA VAL A 169 -19.71 -14.49 -10.84
C VAL A 169 -19.95 -15.32 -9.60
N GLU A 170 -19.97 -16.65 -9.75
CA GLU A 170 -20.08 -17.56 -8.60
C GLU A 170 -18.76 -17.59 -7.81
N ILE A 171 -18.84 -17.39 -6.50
CA ILE A 171 -17.70 -17.26 -5.59
C ILE A 171 -16.95 -18.57 -5.40
N ASP A 172 -17.64 -19.71 -5.52
CA ASP A 172 -17.11 -21.07 -5.37
C ASP A 172 -16.63 -21.70 -6.68
N GLY A 173 -16.89 -21.05 -7.82
CA GLY A 173 -16.47 -21.49 -9.16
C GLY A 173 -15.03 -21.10 -9.53
N TRP A 174 -14.83 -20.69 -10.78
CA TRP A 174 -13.50 -20.30 -11.30
C TRP A 174 -12.88 -19.13 -10.51
N PHE A 175 -13.73 -18.25 -9.96
CA PHE A 175 -13.29 -17.11 -9.16
C PHE A 175 -12.56 -17.54 -7.89
N ARG A 176 -13.00 -18.64 -7.27
CA ARG A 176 -12.30 -19.25 -6.13
C ARG A 176 -10.88 -19.67 -6.51
N THR A 177 -10.74 -20.38 -7.62
CA THR A 177 -9.43 -20.86 -8.11
C THR A 177 -8.50 -19.71 -8.43
N PHE A 178 -9.02 -18.66 -9.09
CA PHE A 178 -8.27 -17.43 -9.35
C PHE A 178 -7.74 -16.81 -8.06
N ASN A 179 -8.58 -16.67 -7.04
CA ASN A 179 -8.17 -16.11 -5.75
C ASN A 179 -7.21 -17.02 -4.97
N LYS A 180 -7.33 -18.34 -5.05
CA LYS A 180 -6.33 -19.27 -4.49
C LYS A 180 -4.95 -18.97 -5.05
N VAL A 181 -4.84 -18.89 -6.39
CA VAL A 181 -3.56 -18.63 -7.07
C VAL A 181 -2.98 -17.28 -6.68
N ILE A 182 -3.80 -16.21 -6.73
CA ILE A 182 -3.34 -14.86 -6.40
C ILE A 182 -2.88 -14.74 -4.94
N ASN A 183 -3.65 -15.28 -3.99
CA ASN A 183 -3.29 -15.20 -2.58
C ASN A 183 -2.04 -16.04 -2.25
N THR A 184 -1.89 -17.22 -2.86
CA THR A 184 -0.66 -18.00 -2.74
C THR A 184 0.54 -17.26 -3.34
N TRP A 185 0.38 -16.60 -4.48
CA TRP A 185 1.44 -15.79 -5.07
C TRP A 185 1.84 -14.61 -4.19
N PHE A 186 0.88 -13.88 -3.62
CA PHE A 186 1.17 -12.81 -2.67
C PHE A 186 1.89 -13.33 -1.41
N LEU A 187 1.45 -14.44 -0.83
CA LEU A 187 2.12 -15.05 0.33
C LEU A 187 3.55 -15.50 0.00
N ALA A 188 3.77 -16.10 -1.17
CA ALA A 188 5.12 -16.44 -1.63
C ALA A 188 6.00 -15.18 -1.78
N GLY A 189 5.43 -14.11 -2.35
CA GLY A 189 6.07 -12.80 -2.43
C GLY A 189 6.46 -12.24 -1.06
N TRP A 190 5.59 -12.39 -0.05
CA TRP A 190 5.88 -12.01 1.33
C TRP A 190 7.04 -12.80 1.94
N VAL A 191 7.04 -14.12 1.78
CA VAL A 191 8.10 -14.99 2.29
C VAL A 191 9.45 -14.65 1.64
N LEU A 192 9.47 -14.44 0.32
CA LEU A 192 10.66 -14.02 -0.40
C LEU A 192 11.12 -12.61 0.01
N GLY A 193 10.20 -11.67 0.15
CA GLY A 193 10.48 -10.30 0.60
C GLY A 193 11.12 -10.27 1.99
N ILE A 194 10.53 -10.97 2.96
CA ILE A 194 11.08 -11.08 4.31
C ILE A 194 12.44 -11.81 4.27
N GLY A 195 12.54 -12.90 3.51
CA GLY A 195 13.78 -13.67 3.36
C GLY A 195 14.94 -12.82 2.80
N THR A 196 14.68 -12.02 1.78
CA THR A 196 15.68 -11.09 1.20
C THR A 196 16.06 -10.00 2.19
N MET A 197 15.11 -9.42 2.94
CA MET A 197 15.39 -8.43 3.98
C MET A 197 16.27 -9.00 5.12
N LEU A 198 16.01 -10.25 5.53
CA LEU A 198 16.81 -10.93 6.54
C LEU A 198 18.20 -11.27 5.99
N ALA A 199 18.29 -11.85 4.79
CA ALA A 199 19.56 -12.16 4.13
C ALA A 199 20.44 -10.91 3.97
N ALA A 200 19.85 -9.76 3.59
CA ALA A 200 20.55 -8.49 3.49
C ALA A 200 21.16 -8.01 4.82
N ARG A 201 20.61 -8.41 5.98
CA ARG A 201 21.24 -8.12 7.29
C ARG A 201 22.45 -8.99 7.58
N TYR A 202 22.46 -10.24 7.09
CA TYR A 202 23.57 -11.17 7.28
C TYR A 202 24.69 -10.95 6.25
N VAL A 203 24.37 -10.39 5.08
CA VAL A 203 25.35 -9.92 4.11
C VAL A 203 25.96 -8.61 4.60
N LYS A 204 27.08 -8.72 5.30
CA LYS A 204 27.90 -7.54 5.64
C LYS A 204 28.57 -7.03 4.36
N ILE A 205 28.01 -6.00 3.74
CA ILE A 205 28.68 -5.26 2.66
C ILE A 205 29.84 -4.48 3.30
N GLU A 206 31.00 -5.13 3.42
CA GLU A 206 32.24 -4.45 3.81
C GLU A 206 32.69 -3.63 2.59
N ASN A 207 32.44 -2.32 2.62
CA ASN A 207 33.02 -1.38 1.66
C ASN A 207 34.54 -1.46 1.76
N THR A 208 35.16 -2.30 0.94
CA THR A 208 36.61 -2.25 0.75
C THR A 208 36.94 -0.97 -0.02
N PRO A 209 38.04 -0.28 0.32
CA PRO A 209 38.39 1.03 -0.29
C PRO A 209 38.72 0.98 -1.79
N PHE A 210 38.60 -0.19 -2.45
CA PHE A 210 38.95 -0.42 -3.85
C PHE A 210 37.76 -0.71 -4.77
N GLY A 211 36.52 -0.42 -4.36
CA GLY A 211 35.37 -0.47 -5.29
C GLY A 211 35.02 -1.87 -5.83
N GLN A 212 35.59 -2.94 -5.28
CA GLN A 212 35.17 -4.31 -5.59
C GLN A 212 34.16 -4.79 -4.54
N LEU A 213 32.92 -5.00 -4.98
CA LEU A 213 31.84 -5.56 -4.17
C LEU A 213 32.13 -7.05 -3.89
N LYS A 214 32.97 -7.36 -2.91
CA LYS A 214 33.18 -8.75 -2.46
C LYS A 214 32.16 -9.08 -1.38
N LEU A 215 31.15 -9.86 -1.74
CA LEU A 215 30.24 -10.50 -0.77
C LEU A 215 31.07 -11.42 0.15
N PHE A 216 30.97 -11.23 1.46
CA PHE A 216 31.56 -12.14 2.45
C PHE A 216 30.45 -12.58 3.41
N VAL A 217 30.31 -13.89 3.60
CA VAL A 217 29.46 -14.49 4.63
C VAL A 217 30.36 -14.89 5.80
N ARG A 218 30.04 -14.43 7.02
CA ARG A 218 30.86 -14.65 8.20
C ARG A 218 30.40 -15.90 8.93
N GLU A 219 31.18 -16.97 8.85
CA GLU A 219 31.02 -18.16 9.69
C GLU A 219 32.36 -18.48 10.39
N GLY A 220 32.34 -18.65 11.71
CA GLY A 220 33.47 -19.21 12.47
C GLY A 220 34.82 -18.47 12.39
N GLY A 221 34.83 -17.16 12.19
CA GLY A 221 36.06 -16.35 12.26
C GLY A 221 37.05 -16.51 11.10
N LYS A 222 36.72 -17.31 10.06
CA LYS A 222 37.53 -17.42 8.83
C LYS A 222 36.79 -16.77 7.65
N ARG A 223 37.45 -15.81 6.98
CA ARG A 223 36.97 -15.17 5.75
C ARG A 223 37.13 -16.15 4.58
N ARG A 224 36.05 -16.70 4.02
CA ARG A 224 36.04 -17.38 2.71
C ARG A 224 35.23 -16.55 1.72
N GLY A 225 35.67 -16.49 0.46
CA GLY A 225 34.92 -15.81 -0.61
C GLY A 225 33.71 -16.64 -1.07
N VAL A 226 32.67 -15.98 -1.62
CA VAL A 226 31.40 -16.61 -2.05
C VAL A 226 31.58 -17.85 -2.92
N LEU A 227 32.54 -17.85 -3.84
CA LEU A 227 32.82 -19.00 -4.70
C LEU A 227 33.23 -20.24 -3.90
N GLY A 228 34.01 -20.07 -2.83
CA GLY A 228 34.43 -21.18 -1.97
C GLY A 228 33.35 -21.69 -1.02
N GLN A 229 32.21 -20.99 -0.91
CA GLN A 229 31.02 -21.50 -0.22
C GLN A 229 29.97 -22.06 -1.17
N LEU A 230 29.92 -21.63 -2.43
CA LEU A 230 29.07 -22.27 -3.44
C LEU A 230 29.48 -23.74 -3.64
N ASP A 231 30.79 -24.00 -3.69
CA ASP A 231 31.34 -25.38 -3.70
C ASP A 231 31.01 -26.16 -2.42
N ALA A 232 30.93 -25.49 -1.26
CA ALA A 232 30.65 -26.13 0.02
C ALA A 232 29.14 -26.41 0.26
N VAL A 233 28.27 -25.56 -0.27
CA VAL A 233 26.79 -25.67 -0.16
C VAL A 233 26.24 -26.64 -1.20
N LEU A 234 26.83 -26.69 -2.40
CA LEU A 234 26.44 -27.63 -3.45
C LEU A 234 26.97 -29.05 -3.19
N GLY A 235 27.97 -29.21 -2.32
CA GLY A 235 28.58 -30.48 -1.95
C GLY A 235 29.24 -31.20 -3.14
N ASP A 236 30.05 -32.21 -2.86
CA ASP A 236 30.70 -33.06 -3.88
C ASP A 236 29.70 -33.87 -4.74
N GLY A 237 28.38 -33.70 -4.55
CA GLY A 237 27.32 -34.49 -5.15
C GLY A 237 26.46 -33.79 -6.21
N VAL A 238 26.50 -32.46 -6.34
CA VAL A 238 25.87 -31.79 -7.48
C VAL A 238 26.88 -31.77 -8.61
N GLY A 239 26.73 -32.71 -9.54
CA GLY A 239 27.59 -32.83 -10.72
C GLY A 239 27.81 -31.48 -11.38
N LYS A 240 29.08 -31.20 -11.71
CA LYS A 240 29.61 -30.02 -12.41
C LYS A 240 28.48 -29.18 -13.03
N LEU A 241 28.21 -28.01 -12.42
CA LEU A 241 27.38 -26.97 -13.03
C LEU A 241 27.73 -26.88 -14.52
N SER A 242 26.71 -26.87 -15.39
CA SER A 242 26.98 -26.86 -16.83
C SER A 242 27.89 -25.65 -17.15
N PRO A 243 28.85 -25.79 -18.07
CA PRO A 243 29.74 -24.69 -18.44
C PRO A 243 28.96 -23.42 -18.82
N GLU A 244 27.74 -23.58 -19.30
CA GLU A 244 26.83 -22.48 -19.65
C GLU A 244 26.35 -21.72 -18.41
N PHE A 245 25.94 -22.41 -17.34
CA PHE A 245 25.52 -21.76 -16.09
C PHE A 245 26.71 -21.11 -15.38
N GLU A 246 27.88 -21.75 -15.40
CA GLU A 246 29.10 -21.14 -14.88
C GLU A 246 29.50 -19.89 -15.69
N SER A 247 29.32 -19.93 -17.01
CA SER A 247 29.50 -18.74 -17.86
C SER A 247 28.46 -17.67 -17.58
N TYR A 248 27.21 -18.03 -17.27
CA TYR A 248 26.12 -17.10 -16.99
C TYR A 248 26.34 -16.40 -15.64
N VAL A 249 26.79 -17.14 -14.61
CA VAL A 249 27.17 -16.57 -13.32
C VAL A 249 28.43 -15.71 -13.45
N ARG A 250 29.43 -16.15 -14.22
CA ARG A 250 30.61 -15.30 -14.51
C ARG A 250 30.25 -14.06 -15.32
N ALA A 251 29.33 -14.14 -16.27
CA ALA A 251 28.84 -13.01 -17.06
C ALA A 251 27.99 -12.06 -16.22
N ALA A 252 27.17 -12.57 -15.29
CA ALA A 252 26.40 -11.76 -14.35
C ALA A 252 27.30 -11.08 -13.30
N VAL A 253 28.40 -11.72 -12.90
CA VAL A 253 29.42 -11.14 -12.00
C VAL A 253 30.39 -10.21 -12.74
N GLN A 254 30.63 -10.44 -14.04
CA GLN A 254 31.37 -9.57 -14.96
C GLN A 254 30.46 -8.59 -15.70
N TYR A 255 29.26 -8.30 -15.19
CA TYR A 255 28.46 -7.19 -15.71
C TYR A 255 29.24 -5.89 -15.46
N THR A 256 29.99 -5.57 -16.50
CA THR A 256 30.90 -4.46 -16.62
C THR A 256 30.01 -3.22 -16.77
N PRO A 257 30.33 -2.11 -16.09
CA PRO A 257 29.64 -0.85 -16.34
C PRO A 257 29.74 -0.55 -17.84
N ASP A 258 28.63 -0.07 -18.43
CA ASP A 258 28.55 0.38 -19.83
C ASP A 258 29.86 1.08 -20.25
N PRO A 259 30.49 0.72 -21.40
CA PRO A 259 31.77 1.30 -21.84
C PRO A 259 31.72 2.82 -22.06
N ARG A 260 30.54 3.46 -22.04
CA ARG A 260 30.44 4.92 -21.89
C ARG A 260 30.92 5.46 -20.54
N TYR A 261 31.14 4.60 -19.55
CA TYR A 261 31.71 4.93 -18.24
C TYR A 261 33.22 4.61 -18.14
N GLU A 262 33.83 3.96 -19.13
CA GLU A 262 35.28 3.62 -19.11
C GLU A 262 36.21 4.84 -19.25
N GLN A 263 35.71 6.01 -19.67
CA GLN A 263 36.50 7.24 -19.64
C GLN A 263 36.71 7.81 -18.23
N TRP A 264 36.13 7.20 -17.19
CA TRP A 264 36.36 7.60 -15.81
C TRP A 264 37.59 6.85 -15.29
N GLY A 265 38.77 7.39 -15.59
CA GLY A 265 40.06 6.86 -15.15
C GLY A 265 40.07 6.48 -13.67
N THR A 266 40.81 5.41 -13.34
CA THR A 266 41.11 4.87 -11.99
C THR A 266 40.23 5.44 -10.89
N PHE A 267 39.16 4.70 -10.58
CA PHE A 267 38.11 5.04 -9.61
C PHE A 267 38.67 5.34 -8.21
N ASP A 268 39.07 6.60 -8.00
CA ASP A 268 39.56 7.11 -6.72
C ASP A 268 38.35 7.52 -5.87
N ALA A 269 37.85 6.59 -5.05
CA ALA A 269 36.71 6.82 -4.16
C ALA A 269 36.91 8.00 -3.18
N GLY A 270 38.16 8.44 -2.99
CA GLY A 270 38.54 9.62 -2.20
C GLY A 270 38.31 10.97 -2.90
N LYS A 271 38.11 11.00 -4.23
CA LYS A 271 37.87 12.22 -5.02
C LYS A 271 36.46 12.37 -5.57
N MET A 272 35.52 11.55 -5.09
CA MET A 272 34.11 11.78 -5.39
C MET A 272 33.66 13.05 -4.66
N THR A 273 33.63 14.17 -5.38
CA THR A 273 32.99 15.39 -4.89
C THR A 273 31.53 15.07 -4.53
N HIS A 274 31.05 15.66 -3.44
CA HIS A 274 29.71 15.43 -2.88
C HIS A 274 28.61 15.48 -3.96
N GLU A 275 28.80 16.31 -4.99
CA GLU A 275 27.90 16.45 -6.15
C GLU A 275 27.69 15.17 -6.96
N LYS A 276 28.73 14.35 -7.18
CA LYS A 276 28.63 13.12 -7.99
C LYS A 276 27.93 11.98 -7.25
N ARG A 277 28.03 11.92 -5.92
CA ARG A 277 27.23 10.98 -5.09
C ARG A 277 25.74 11.37 -5.06
N VAL A 278 25.43 12.65 -5.19
CA VAL A 278 24.05 13.16 -5.25
C VAL A 278 23.40 12.89 -6.62
N GLN A 279 24.19 12.83 -7.70
CA GLN A 279 23.65 12.53 -9.04
C GLN A 279 23.12 11.10 -9.20
N VAL A 280 23.72 10.08 -8.56
CA VAL A 280 23.27 8.67 -8.67
C VAL A 280 21.91 8.42 -8.00
N LEU A 281 21.44 9.34 -7.15
CA LEU A 281 20.13 9.27 -6.49
C LEU A 281 19.12 10.30 -7.01
N ARG A 282 19.49 11.10 -8.03
CA ARG A 282 18.53 11.97 -8.71
C ARG A 282 17.74 11.14 -9.71
N TRP A 283 16.65 10.54 -9.22
CA TRP A 283 15.48 10.37 -10.08
C TRP A 283 15.20 11.73 -10.73
N GLU A 284 14.97 11.76 -12.04
CA GLU A 284 14.63 13.02 -12.68
C GLU A 284 13.32 13.54 -12.07
N ALA A 285 13.18 14.86 -11.90
CA ALA A 285 11.98 15.43 -11.27
C ALA A 285 10.69 14.95 -11.96
N ARG A 286 10.76 14.70 -13.27
CA ARG A 286 9.70 14.13 -14.10
C ARG A 286 9.30 12.72 -13.68
N GLU A 287 10.26 11.84 -13.39
CA GLU A 287 9.99 10.45 -12.98
C GLU A 287 9.31 10.42 -11.60
N ARG A 288 9.75 11.28 -10.68
CA ARG A 288 9.09 11.42 -9.37
C ARG A 288 7.64 11.87 -9.53
N VAL A 289 7.41 12.96 -10.27
CA VAL A 289 6.06 13.48 -10.51
C VAL A 289 5.18 12.42 -11.18
N PHE A 290 5.71 11.71 -12.18
CA PHE A 290 5.00 10.62 -12.83
C PHE A 290 4.60 9.53 -11.83
N CYS A 291 5.53 9.02 -11.02
CA CYS A 291 5.22 7.99 -10.02
C CYS A 291 4.19 8.46 -8.98
N TYR A 292 4.24 9.73 -8.55
CA TYR A 292 3.26 10.31 -7.62
C TYR A 292 1.88 10.41 -8.26
N VAL A 293 1.77 11.01 -9.46
CA VAL A 293 0.49 11.19 -10.15
C VAL A 293 -0.12 9.84 -10.55
N PHE A 294 0.69 8.95 -11.10
CA PHE A 294 0.25 7.62 -11.49
C PHE A 294 -0.18 6.78 -10.28
N GLY A 295 0.61 6.79 -9.20
CA GLY A 295 0.27 6.13 -7.95
C GLY A 295 -1.01 6.69 -7.32
N ALA A 296 -1.22 8.01 -7.38
CA ALA A 296 -2.44 8.64 -6.92
C ALA A 296 -3.66 8.20 -7.75
N ALA A 297 -3.55 8.22 -9.08
CA ALA A 297 -4.61 7.80 -9.99
C ALA A 297 -5.01 6.34 -9.74
N ILE A 298 -4.03 5.43 -9.61
CA ILE A 298 -4.29 4.03 -9.25
C ILE A 298 -5.04 3.94 -7.91
N GLY A 299 -4.63 4.71 -6.90
CA GLY A 299 -5.28 4.73 -5.60
C GLY A 299 -6.76 5.12 -5.68
N PHE A 300 -7.09 6.21 -6.38
CA PHE A 300 -8.49 6.62 -6.57
C PHE A 300 -9.32 5.61 -7.37
N VAL A 301 -8.75 5.03 -8.44
CA VAL A 301 -9.41 3.98 -9.23
C VAL A 301 -9.67 2.73 -8.38
N ALA A 302 -8.71 2.34 -7.53
CA ALA A 302 -8.87 1.22 -6.62
C ALA A 302 -10.02 1.48 -5.64
N ILE A 303 -10.11 2.67 -5.03
CA ILE A 303 -11.23 3.02 -4.14
C ILE A 303 -12.56 2.88 -4.86
N LEU A 304 -12.69 3.43 -6.07
CA LEU A 304 -13.91 3.30 -6.86
C LEU A 304 -14.26 1.84 -7.14
N PHE A 305 -13.27 1.03 -7.52
CA PHE A 305 -13.44 -0.40 -7.75
C PHE A 305 -13.95 -1.12 -6.49
N ILE A 306 -13.39 -0.82 -5.32
CA ILE A 306 -13.78 -1.43 -4.04
C ILE A 306 -15.21 -1.04 -3.64
N VAL A 307 -15.57 0.24 -3.77
CA VAL A 307 -16.95 0.70 -3.52
C VAL A 307 -17.91 -0.07 -4.43
N LEU A 308 -17.65 -0.08 -5.74
CA LEU A 308 -18.51 -0.80 -6.69
C LEU A 308 -18.60 -2.29 -6.37
N ALA A 309 -17.47 -2.94 -6.07
CA ALA A 309 -17.45 -4.36 -5.76
C ALA A 309 -18.28 -4.70 -4.51
N VAL A 310 -18.12 -3.94 -3.43
CA VAL A 310 -18.86 -4.16 -2.17
C VAL A 310 -20.36 -3.89 -2.36
N GLU A 311 -20.72 -2.74 -2.92
CA GLU A 311 -22.13 -2.36 -3.12
C GLU A 311 -22.85 -3.31 -4.08
N CYS A 312 -22.17 -3.75 -5.15
CA CYS A 312 -22.72 -4.77 -6.05
C CYS A 312 -22.91 -6.12 -5.35
N MET A 313 -21.94 -6.60 -4.57
CA MET A 313 -22.08 -7.88 -3.85
C MET A 313 -23.26 -7.84 -2.87
N ILE A 314 -23.45 -6.74 -2.13
CA ILE A 314 -24.59 -6.58 -1.22
C ILE A 314 -25.91 -6.62 -2.01
N ALA A 315 -26.02 -5.82 -3.07
CA ALA A 315 -27.23 -5.75 -3.89
C ALA A 315 -27.53 -7.06 -4.63
N TRP A 316 -26.52 -7.79 -5.08
CA TRP A 316 -26.68 -9.00 -5.88
C TRP A 316 -27.03 -10.24 -5.06
N ASN A 317 -26.64 -10.27 -3.79
CA ASN A 317 -26.95 -11.38 -2.88
C ASN A 317 -28.17 -11.09 -1.99
N GLY A 318 -28.84 -9.94 -2.16
CA GLY A 318 -30.04 -9.61 -1.38
C GLY A 318 -29.78 -9.51 0.12
N ILE A 319 -28.64 -8.93 0.52
CA ILE A 319 -28.27 -8.81 1.92
C ILE A 319 -29.13 -7.73 2.58
N GLU A 320 -29.89 -8.11 3.61
CA GLU A 320 -30.75 -7.23 4.40
C GLU A 320 -30.11 -6.88 5.75
N GLY A 321 -30.72 -5.97 6.50
CA GLY A 321 -30.19 -5.47 7.77
C GLY A 321 -29.02 -4.49 7.64
N VAL A 322 -28.21 -4.58 6.58
CA VAL A 322 -26.93 -3.85 6.45
C VAL A 322 -27.02 -2.38 6.01
N ASN A 323 -28.24 -1.86 5.86
CA ASN A 323 -28.50 -0.49 5.40
C ASN A 323 -29.01 0.45 6.51
N ASP A 324 -29.12 -0.04 7.74
CA ASP A 324 -29.56 0.74 8.89
C ASP A 324 -28.42 1.08 9.85
N ILE A 325 -28.40 2.30 10.38
CA ILE A 325 -27.42 2.76 11.38
C ILE A 325 -27.96 2.51 12.78
N THR A 326 -28.05 1.24 13.18
CA THR A 326 -28.55 0.84 14.50
C THR A 326 -27.44 0.41 15.46
N GLY A 327 -26.33 -0.11 14.92
CA GLY A 327 -25.18 -0.59 15.70
C GLY A 327 -24.27 0.55 16.19
N THR A 328 -23.84 0.47 17.45
CA THR A 328 -22.85 1.43 18.01
C THR A 328 -21.51 1.33 17.29
N GLY A 329 -21.08 0.13 16.89
CA GLY A 329 -19.87 -0.09 16.10
C GLY A 329 -19.88 0.66 14.77
N GLN A 330 -21.03 0.69 14.10
CA GLN A 330 -21.21 1.42 12.84
C GLN A 330 -21.07 2.93 13.00
N VAL A 331 -21.66 3.50 14.07
CA VAL A 331 -21.58 4.93 14.35
C VAL A 331 -20.14 5.34 14.64
N VAL A 332 -19.41 4.53 15.42
CA VAL A 332 -17.99 4.77 15.70
C VAL A 332 -17.17 4.73 14.40
N ALA A 333 -17.36 3.73 13.55
CA ALA A 333 -16.69 3.63 12.27
C ALA A 333 -16.96 4.83 11.36
N LEU A 334 -18.23 5.24 11.28
CA LEU A 334 -18.66 6.39 10.48
C LEU A 334 -18.00 7.69 10.95
N ILE A 335 -18.05 7.98 12.26
CA ILE A 335 -17.49 9.19 12.84
C ILE A 335 -15.97 9.24 12.63
N LEU A 336 -15.27 8.13 12.86
CA LEU A 336 -13.81 8.06 12.67
C LEU A 336 -13.44 8.28 11.20
N GLY A 337 -14.12 7.62 10.27
CA GLY A 337 -13.85 7.75 8.84
C GLY A 337 -14.10 9.15 8.31
N VAL A 338 -15.28 9.72 8.59
CA VAL A 338 -15.66 11.08 8.16
C VAL A 338 -14.78 12.13 8.85
N GLY A 339 -14.49 11.96 10.15
CA GLY A 339 -13.61 12.86 10.89
C GLY A 339 -12.19 12.91 10.32
N ASN A 340 -11.63 11.75 9.93
CA ASN A 340 -10.32 11.70 9.29
C ASN A 340 -10.32 12.29 7.89
N LEU A 341 -11.40 12.12 7.12
CA LEU A 341 -11.55 12.77 5.82
C LEU A 341 -11.57 14.30 5.98
N ALA A 342 -12.37 14.81 6.91
CA ALA A 342 -12.42 16.24 7.21
C ALA A 342 -11.05 16.79 7.67
N SER A 343 -10.35 16.04 8.53
CA SER A 343 -8.99 16.38 8.97
C SER A 343 -8.01 16.45 7.79
N SER A 344 -8.06 15.46 6.89
CA SER A 344 -7.20 15.39 5.70
C SER A 344 -7.47 16.56 4.74
N LEU A 345 -8.75 16.85 4.47
CA LEU A 345 -9.15 17.97 3.63
C LEU A 345 -8.74 19.32 4.23
N LYS A 346 -8.88 19.49 5.56
CA LYS A 346 -8.41 20.68 6.27
C LYS A 346 -6.90 20.86 6.09
N GLN A 347 -6.11 19.79 6.19
CA GLN A 347 -4.66 19.88 6.00
C GLN A 347 -4.29 20.24 4.57
N VAL A 348 -4.94 19.65 3.57
CA VAL A 348 -4.75 20.06 2.17
C VAL A 348 -5.05 21.54 1.98
N TYR A 349 -6.17 22.03 2.52
CA TYR A 349 -6.53 23.44 2.46
C TYR A 349 -5.47 24.34 3.11
N LEU A 350 -4.97 23.98 4.29
CA LEU A 350 -3.93 24.74 4.97
C LEU A 350 -2.61 24.75 4.20
N ASP A 351 -2.21 23.61 3.62
CA ASP A 351 -0.98 23.50 2.82
C ASP A 351 -1.11 24.32 1.53
N VAL A 352 -2.23 24.26 0.82
CA VAL A 352 -2.51 25.10 -0.38
C VAL A 352 -2.50 26.58 -0.01
N ARG A 353 -3.12 26.96 1.11
CA ARG A 353 -3.14 28.35 1.57
C ARG A 353 -1.75 28.86 1.91
N ARG A 354 -0.89 28.03 2.52
CA ARG A 354 0.51 28.38 2.82
C ARG A 354 1.31 28.64 1.53
N ILE A 355 1.19 27.75 0.56
CA ILE A 355 1.86 27.87 -0.76
C ILE A 355 1.41 29.14 -1.50
N SER A 356 0.13 29.50 -1.35
CA SER A 356 -0.45 30.70 -1.97
C SER A 356 -0.05 31.99 -1.24
N ALA A 357 0.20 31.94 0.06
CA ALA A 357 0.54 33.12 0.87
C ALA A 357 2.01 33.55 0.75
N ASP A 358 2.91 32.65 0.36
CA ASP A 358 4.31 32.96 0.08
C ASP A 358 4.67 32.57 -1.36
N PRO A 359 4.33 33.44 -2.35
CA PRO A 359 4.54 33.15 -3.75
C PRO A 359 6.02 33.11 -4.16
N ASP A 360 6.92 33.65 -3.34
CA ASP A 360 8.37 33.68 -3.59
C ASP A 360 9.09 32.45 -3.02
N ASP A 361 8.39 31.58 -2.27
CA ASP A 361 8.96 30.31 -1.84
C ASP A 361 9.34 29.45 -3.05
N CYS A 362 10.57 28.95 -3.05
CA CYS A 362 11.17 28.16 -4.13
C CYS A 362 10.30 26.93 -4.49
N ILE A 363 9.60 26.37 -3.50
CA ILE A 363 8.65 25.26 -3.68
C ILE A 363 7.38 25.72 -4.40
N SER A 364 6.82 26.88 -4.02
CA SER A 364 5.63 27.47 -4.65
C SER A 364 5.89 27.77 -6.13
N LYS A 365 7.07 28.33 -6.43
CA LYS A 365 7.51 28.60 -7.81
C LYS A 365 7.68 27.32 -8.63
N HIS A 366 8.33 26.30 -8.08
CA HIS A 366 8.53 25.03 -8.77
C HIS A 366 7.21 24.27 -9.03
N ILE A 367 6.27 24.29 -8.08
CA ILE A 367 4.95 23.67 -8.25
C ILE A 367 4.13 24.40 -9.31
N ARG A 368 4.14 25.75 -9.33
CA ARG A 368 3.48 26.55 -10.37
C ARG A 368 4.02 26.26 -11.77
N ASP A 369 5.35 26.16 -11.89
CA ASP A 369 6.02 25.83 -13.14
C ASP A 369 5.71 24.40 -13.63
N VAL A 370 5.62 23.42 -12.71
CA VAL A 370 5.33 22.02 -13.05
C VAL A 370 3.86 21.79 -13.43
N LEU A 371 2.94 22.43 -12.72
CA LEU A 371 1.51 22.26 -12.95
C LEU A 371 0.95 23.18 -14.05
N GLY A 372 1.78 24.07 -14.61
CA GLY A 372 1.36 25.01 -15.66
C GLY A 372 0.29 26.01 -15.18
N LEU A 373 0.22 26.26 -13.85
CA LEU A 373 -0.87 26.98 -13.19
C LEU A 373 -0.80 28.50 -13.34
N SER A 374 -0.28 29.01 -14.47
CA SER A 374 -0.42 30.43 -14.83
C SER A 374 -1.89 30.88 -14.86
N ALA A 375 -2.82 29.96 -15.14
CA ALA A 375 -4.27 30.21 -15.13
C ALA A 375 -4.90 30.31 -13.72
N VAL A 376 -4.21 29.85 -12.66
CA VAL A 376 -4.73 29.99 -11.28
C VAL A 376 -4.51 31.41 -10.77
N ASP A 377 -3.44 32.07 -11.20
CA ASP A 377 -3.19 33.47 -10.88
C ASP A 377 -4.33 34.37 -11.42
N ASP A 378 -4.90 34.03 -12.59
CA ASP A 378 -6.08 34.71 -13.17
C ASP A 378 -7.38 34.48 -12.36
N LEU A 379 -7.56 33.28 -11.80
CA LEU A 379 -8.74 32.93 -11.00
C LEU A 379 -8.69 33.53 -9.58
N ILE A 380 -7.49 33.67 -9.03
CA ILE A 380 -7.23 34.38 -7.77
C ILE A 380 -7.42 35.89 -7.97
N ALA A 381 -6.98 36.44 -9.10
CA ALA A 381 -7.25 37.84 -9.45
C ALA A 381 -8.75 38.16 -9.57
N LEU A 382 -9.57 37.19 -10.00
CA LEU A 382 -11.04 37.30 -10.05
C LEU A 382 -11.74 37.19 -8.68
N THR A 383 -11.09 36.62 -7.67
CA THR A 383 -11.65 36.41 -6.33
C THR A 383 -11.05 37.30 -5.26
N ALA A 384 -10.04 38.10 -5.61
CA ALA A 384 -9.53 39.15 -4.75
C ALA A 384 -10.67 40.14 -4.42
N PRO A 385 -10.92 40.45 -3.13
CA PRO A 385 -11.93 41.43 -2.77
C PRO A 385 -11.57 42.76 -3.44
N VAL A 386 -12.51 43.32 -4.21
CA VAL A 386 -12.40 44.66 -4.79
C VAL A 386 -12.09 45.61 -3.64
N GLU A 387 -10.83 46.03 -3.54
CA GLU A 387 -10.40 47.03 -2.58
C GLU A 387 -11.29 48.25 -2.80
N SER A 388 -12.14 48.54 -1.82
CA SER A 388 -13.01 49.71 -1.82
C SER A 388 -12.10 50.93 -1.97
N SER A 389 -12.11 51.50 -3.17
CA SER A 389 -11.47 52.76 -3.51
C SER A 389 -11.69 53.74 -2.36
N LYS A 390 -10.61 54.06 -1.63
CA LYS A 390 -10.58 55.17 -0.69
C LYS A 390 -10.83 56.43 -1.52
N MET A 391 -12.07 56.89 -1.49
CA MET A 391 -12.49 58.15 -2.06
C MET A 391 -11.81 59.26 -1.24
N ASP A 392 -10.71 59.80 -1.77
CA ASP A 392 -10.01 60.96 -1.21
C ASP A 392 -10.92 62.19 -1.26
N LEU A 393 -11.66 62.42 -0.17
CA LEU A 393 -12.29 63.70 0.14
C LEU A 393 -11.19 64.68 0.56
N LYS A 394 -10.61 65.38 -0.42
CA LYS A 394 -9.83 66.59 -0.16
C LYS A 394 -10.77 67.68 0.35
N ALA A 395 -10.66 68.01 1.63
CA ALA A 395 -11.21 69.23 2.20
C ALA A 395 -10.47 70.43 1.59
N HIS A 396 -11.23 71.32 0.95
CA HIS A 396 -10.82 72.67 0.63
C HIS A 396 -10.98 73.53 1.89
N ASP A 397 -9.88 74.10 2.36
CA ASP A 397 -9.83 75.36 3.11
C ASP A 397 -8.87 76.31 2.38
#